data_AF-A0A519FXR5-F1
#
_entry.id   AF-A0A519FXR5-F1
#
_cell.length_a   1.000
_cell.length_b   1.000
_cell.length_c   1.000
_cell.angle_alpha   90.00
_cell.angle_beta   90.00
_cell.angle_gamma   90.00
#
_symmetry.space_group_name_H-M   'P 1'
#
loop_
_entity.id
_entity.type
_entity.pdbx_description
1 polymer ?
#
loop_
_entity_poly.entity_id
_entity_poly.type
_entity_poly.pdbx_seq_one_letter_code
_entity_poly.pdbx_strand_id
1 'polypeptide(L)'
;MTIPHSEPSSRASDSLFARLGVPTVVNGVGPATRLGGLPLHADVIAAMAAATAHPVRMDDLERRAGAEVARLLGADAAYITSGAAAALTLATAALIAGDDPARIDALPRIADGRRRVIVLAAHRDPYDRALEAAGAELRVVGYPTTTHLGEVERAIDAETAAVLYRLGRPGNHPSLAAVCRAAAERGVPVVIDGALYAPPLENLRAWFREGASLVALSGGKHFRGPQASGILCGRADLIALVALQHQDMDEREETWAEGARSARPTPPRHGIGRAMKVGREQIAGLLA
;
A
#
# COMPACT_ATOMS: atom_id res chain seq x y z
N MET A 1 50.40 1.12 -12.77
CA MET A 1 49.38 1.58 -13.72
C MET A 1 48.22 2.14 -12.91
N THR A 2 48.27 3.43 -12.61
CA THR A 2 47.26 4.16 -11.84
C THR A 2 46.07 4.42 -12.76
N ILE A 3 44.89 3.92 -12.40
CA ILE A 3 43.65 4.22 -13.11
C ILE A 3 43.36 5.70 -12.90
N PRO A 4 43.27 6.53 -13.95
CA PRO A 4 42.96 7.94 -13.79
C PRO A 4 41.56 8.06 -13.19
N HIS A 5 41.44 8.84 -12.12
CA HIS A 5 40.13 9.33 -11.67
C HIS A 5 39.57 10.17 -12.80
N SER A 6 38.50 9.67 -13.43
CA SER A 6 37.74 10.48 -14.38
C SER A 6 37.14 11.64 -13.61
N GLU A 7 37.39 12.86 -14.07
CA GLU A 7 36.69 14.02 -13.53
C GLU A 7 35.19 13.82 -13.74
N PRO A 8 34.37 14.07 -12.71
CA PRO A 8 32.93 13.94 -12.84
C PRO A 8 32.43 14.89 -13.94
N SER A 9 31.64 14.34 -14.87
CA SER A 9 30.89 15.10 -15.88
C SER A 9 30.27 16.36 -15.27
N SER A 10 30.37 17.50 -15.94
CA SER A 10 29.94 18.84 -15.45
C SER A 10 28.49 18.95 -14.95
N ARG A 11 27.63 17.96 -15.24
CA ARG A 11 26.28 17.87 -14.65
C ARG A 11 26.25 17.36 -13.20
N ALA A 12 27.27 16.62 -12.77
CA ALA A 12 27.35 16.08 -11.41
C ALA A 12 27.89 17.12 -10.42
N SER A 13 28.81 17.99 -10.85
CA SER A 13 29.47 19.00 -9.99
C SER A 13 28.51 20.07 -9.45
N ASP A 14 27.43 20.39 -10.17
CA ASP A 14 26.45 21.41 -9.78
C ASP A 14 25.18 20.82 -9.13
N SER A 15 25.14 19.50 -8.91
CA SER A 15 23.96 18.85 -8.32
C SER A 15 23.75 19.22 -6.84
N LEU A 16 22.50 19.16 -6.36
CA LEU A 16 22.20 19.28 -4.93
C LEU A 16 23.02 18.27 -4.11
N PHE A 17 23.21 17.05 -4.61
CA PHE A 17 23.99 16.02 -3.92
C PHE A 17 25.47 16.39 -3.81
N ALA A 18 26.08 16.96 -4.86
CA ALA A 18 27.46 17.44 -4.80
C ALA A 18 27.61 18.58 -3.77
N ARG A 19 26.67 19.53 -3.73
CA ARG A 19 26.63 20.59 -2.71
C ARG A 19 26.48 20.05 -1.29
N LEU A 20 25.77 18.94 -1.12
CA LEU A 20 25.61 18.24 0.16
C LEU A 20 26.76 17.26 0.47
N GLY A 21 27.74 17.10 -0.43
CA GLY A 21 28.83 16.13 -0.27
C GLY A 21 28.40 14.66 -0.37
N VAL A 22 27.22 14.38 -0.95
CA VAL A 22 26.68 13.02 -1.10
C VAL A 22 27.15 12.43 -2.44
N PRO A 23 27.92 11.32 -2.43
CA PRO A 23 28.40 10.71 -3.67
C PRO A 23 27.25 10.02 -4.42
N THR A 24 27.25 10.17 -5.76
CA THR A 24 26.34 9.41 -6.63
C THR A 24 26.84 7.97 -6.82
N VAL A 25 25.92 7.03 -7.02
CA VAL A 25 26.25 5.61 -7.26
C VAL A 25 25.61 5.10 -8.55
N VAL A 26 26.28 4.15 -9.21
CA VAL A 26 25.68 3.39 -10.31
C VAL A 26 24.85 2.24 -9.72
N ASN A 27 23.54 2.27 -9.92
CA ASN A 27 22.64 1.25 -9.39
C ASN A 27 22.47 0.09 -10.39
N GLY A 28 22.98 -1.10 -10.04
CA GLY A 28 22.80 -2.35 -10.79
C GLY A 28 21.87 -3.37 -10.14
N VAL A 29 21.20 -3.02 -9.02
CA VAL A 29 20.40 -3.97 -8.21
C VAL A 29 18.88 -3.81 -8.41
N GLY A 30 18.46 -2.95 -9.34
CA GLY A 30 17.05 -2.66 -9.61
C GLY A 30 16.46 -1.58 -8.69
N PRO A 31 15.13 -1.55 -8.45
CA PRO A 31 14.46 -0.48 -7.72
C PRO A 31 14.65 -0.58 -6.19
N ALA A 32 15.91 -0.57 -5.75
CA ALA A 32 16.26 -0.69 -4.34
C ALA A 32 15.94 0.60 -3.58
N THR A 33 15.07 0.51 -2.57
CA THR A 33 14.67 1.64 -1.73
C THR A 33 15.85 2.32 -1.06
N ARG A 34 16.86 1.55 -0.62
CA ARG A 34 18.09 2.09 0.00
C ARG A 34 18.93 2.98 -0.93
N LEU A 35 18.66 2.96 -2.23
CA LEU A 35 19.33 3.77 -3.25
C LEU A 35 18.43 4.87 -3.84
N GLY A 36 17.24 5.08 -3.26
CA GLY A 36 16.28 6.07 -3.75
C GLY A 36 15.41 5.62 -4.93
N GLY A 37 15.43 4.33 -5.29
CA GLY A 37 14.63 3.78 -6.38
C GLY A 37 15.31 3.88 -7.75
N LEU A 38 14.50 3.96 -8.80
CA LEU A 38 14.97 4.14 -10.18
C LEU A 38 14.87 5.62 -10.60
N PRO A 39 15.72 6.08 -11.53
CA PRO A 39 15.53 7.37 -12.19
C PRO A 39 14.14 7.47 -12.84
N LEU A 40 13.47 8.60 -12.65
CA LEU A 40 12.13 8.87 -13.18
C LEU A 40 12.18 9.27 -14.66
N HIS A 41 11.11 8.95 -15.39
CA HIS A 41 10.91 9.46 -16.75
C HIS A 41 10.70 10.98 -16.73
N ALA A 42 11.05 11.67 -17.82
CA ALA A 42 10.89 13.12 -17.91
C ALA A 42 9.43 13.57 -17.72
N ASP A 43 8.48 12.79 -18.25
CA ASP A 43 7.04 13.06 -18.12
C ASP A 43 6.56 12.96 -16.67
N VAL A 44 7.09 11.99 -15.90
CA VAL A 44 6.81 11.85 -14.47
C VAL A 44 7.29 13.09 -13.71
N ILE A 45 8.52 13.55 -13.99
CA ILE A 45 9.09 14.75 -13.38
C ILE A 45 8.26 15.99 -13.75
N ALA A 46 7.86 16.12 -15.01
CA ALA A 46 7.03 17.23 -15.48
C ALA A 46 5.65 17.24 -14.81
N ALA A 47 4.99 16.09 -14.67
CA ALA A 47 3.71 15.96 -13.98
C ALA A 47 3.81 16.31 -12.50
N MET A 48 4.86 15.83 -11.82
CA MET A 48 5.14 16.20 -10.43
C MET A 48 5.30 17.73 -10.28
N ALA A 49 6.11 18.35 -11.14
CA ALA A 49 6.34 19.79 -11.12
C ALA A 49 5.03 20.58 -11.35
N ALA A 50 4.27 20.22 -12.39
CA ALA A 50 2.99 20.85 -12.71
C ALA A 50 1.99 20.75 -11.55
N ALA A 51 1.89 19.58 -10.91
CA ALA A 51 0.99 19.39 -9.77
C ALA A 51 1.34 20.31 -8.59
N THR A 52 2.64 20.56 -8.32
CA THR A 52 3.03 21.46 -7.22
C THR A 52 2.63 22.92 -7.44
N ALA A 53 2.36 23.34 -8.68
CA ALA A 53 1.95 24.71 -8.99
C ALA A 53 0.50 25.05 -8.59
N HIS A 54 -0.33 24.05 -8.28
CA HIS A 54 -1.76 24.25 -8.02
C HIS A 54 -2.23 23.56 -6.73
N PRO A 55 -2.85 24.28 -5.78
CA PRO A 55 -3.56 23.65 -4.68
C PRO A 55 -4.85 23.00 -5.17
N VAL A 56 -5.16 21.83 -4.62
CA VAL A 56 -6.38 21.06 -4.92
C VAL A 56 -6.92 20.45 -3.62
N ARG A 57 -8.20 20.09 -3.60
CA ARG A 57 -8.73 19.23 -2.53
C ARG A 57 -8.17 17.82 -2.71
N MET A 58 -7.53 17.28 -1.68
CA MET A 58 -6.79 16.01 -1.79
C MET A 58 -7.72 14.80 -1.87
N ASP A 59 -8.91 14.87 -1.26
CA ASP A 59 -9.96 13.87 -1.37
C ASP A 59 -10.51 13.77 -2.80
N ASP A 60 -10.70 14.91 -3.48
CA ASP A 60 -11.07 14.96 -4.89
C ASP A 60 -9.97 14.38 -5.80
N LEU A 61 -8.71 14.74 -5.53
CA LEU A 61 -7.58 14.21 -6.28
C LEU A 61 -7.45 12.70 -6.10
N GLU A 62 -7.47 12.19 -4.87
CA GLU A 62 -7.41 10.74 -4.59
C GLU A 62 -8.55 9.99 -5.25
N ARG A 63 -9.79 10.49 -5.15
CA ARG A 63 -10.95 9.83 -5.75
C ARG A 63 -10.82 9.72 -7.27
N ARG A 64 -10.40 10.80 -7.94
CA ARG A 64 -10.26 10.83 -9.41
C ARG A 64 -9.04 10.05 -9.89
N ALA A 65 -7.90 10.20 -9.22
CA ALA A 65 -6.69 9.46 -9.52
C ALA A 65 -6.87 7.96 -9.28
N GLY A 66 -7.48 7.59 -8.16
CA GLY A 66 -7.80 6.21 -7.82
C GLY A 66 -8.71 5.55 -8.85
N ALA A 67 -9.73 6.25 -9.36
CA ALA A 67 -10.58 5.74 -10.45
C ALA A 67 -9.78 5.48 -11.74
N GLU A 68 -8.86 6.37 -12.11
CA GLU A 68 -8.03 6.20 -13.30
C GLU A 68 -7.02 5.06 -13.14
N VAL A 69 -6.36 4.96 -11.98
CA VAL A 69 -5.46 3.85 -11.66
C VAL A 69 -6.22 2.52 -11.66
N ALA A 70 -7.42 2.47 -11.07
CA ALA A 70 -8.26 1.28 -11.08
C ALA A 70 -8.58 0.82 -12.51
N ARG A 71 -8.95 1.77 -13.39
CA ARG A 71 -9.20 1.51 -14.81
C ARG A 71 -7.98 0.94 -15.53
N LEU A 72 -6.79 1.50 -15.30
CA LEU A 72 -5.54 1.03 -15.90
C LEU A 72 -5.14 -0.37 -15.42
N LEU A 73 -5.31 -0.64 -14.13
CA LEU A 73 -4.97 -1.92 -13.52
C LEU A 73 -6.01 -3.02 -13.80
N GLY A 74 -7.25 -2.64 -14.10
CA GLY A 74 -8.38 -3.58 -14.20
C GLY A 74 -8.83 -4.08 -12.82
N ALA A 75 -8.84 -3.20 -11.83
CA ALA A 75 -9.35 -3.44 -10.48
C ALA A 75 -10.66 -2.65 -10.26
N ASP A 76 -11.50 -3.08 -9.31
CA ASP A 76 -12.77 -2.39 -9.01
C ASP A 76 -12.55 -0.97 -8.47
N ALA A 77 -11.53 -0.81 -7.62
CA ALA A 77 -11.08 0.47 -7.11
C ALA A 77 -9.59 0.45 -6.79
N ALA A 78 -8.99 1.64 -6.71
CA ALA A 78 -7.62 1.84 -6.28
C ALA A 78 -7.49 3.12 -5.45
N TYR A 79 -6.46 3.14 -4.62
CA TYR A 79 -6.12 4.25 -3.72
C TYR A 79 -4.60 4.45 -3.76
N ILE A 80 -4.14 5.69 -3.90
CA ILE A 80 -2.71 5.99 -3.96
C ILE A 80 -2.17 6.17 -2.54
N THR A 81 -1.02 5.56 -2.25
CA THR A 81 -0.41 5.60 -0.92
C THR A 81 1.04 6.09 -1.00
N SER A 82 1.65 6.40 0.13
CA SER A 82 3.09 6.74 0.21
C SER A 82 4.03 5.52 0.12
N GLY A 83 3.56 4.41 -0.45
CA GLY A 83 4.33 3.18 -0.64
C GLY A 83 3.54 1.91 -0.32
N ALA A 84 4.07 0.75 -0.72
CA ALA A 84 3.43 -0.55 -0.47
C ALA A 84 3.28 -0.86 1.03
N ALA A 85 4.25 -0.46 1.86
CA ALA A 85 4.16 -0.61 3.31
C ALA A 85 3.01 0.22 3.90
N ALA A 86 2.85 1.48 3.46
CA ALA A 86 1.70 2.31 3.82
C ALA A 86 0.38 1.68 3.35
N ALA A 87 0.35 1.12 2.13
CA ALA A 87 -0.81 0.39 1.64
C ALA A 87 -1.18 -0.82 2.52
N LEU A 88 -0.20 -1.60 3.00
CA LEU A 88 -0.45 -2.71 3.93
C LEU A 88 -0.97 -2.21 5.29
N THR A 89 -0.39 -1.16 5.85
CA THR A 89 -0.85 -0.57 7.11
C THR A 89 -2.27 -0.02 6.99
N LEU A 90 -2.56 0.75 5.93
CA LEU A 90 -3.88 1.31 5.66
C LEU A 90 -4.93 0.23 5.41
N ALA A 91 -4.61 -0.79 4.62
CA ALA A 91 -5.50 -1.94 4.40
C ALA A 91 -5.80 -2.65 5.72
N THR A 92 -4.78 -2.88 6.55
CA THR A 92 -4.94 -3.56 7.83
C THR A 92 -5.78 -2.72 8.80
N ALA A 93 -5.52 -1.42 8.92
CA ALA A 93 -6.32 -0.51 9.73
C ALA A 93 -7.81 -0.50 9.30
N ALA A 94 -8.06 -0.42 8.00
CA ALA A 94 -9.41 -0.47 7.43
C ALA A 94 -10.13 -1.79 7.72
N LEU A 95 -9.42 -2.92 7.66
CA LEU A 95 -9.99 -4.25 7.92
C LEU A 95 -10.26 -4.52 9.41
N ILE A 96 -9.54 -3.85 10.31
CA ILE A 96 -9.69 -3.97 11.76
C ILE A 96 -10.79 -3.05 12.30
N ALA A 97 -10.81 -1.80 11.84
CA ALA A 97 -11.72 -0.78 12.35
C ALA A 97 -13.03 -0.67 11.56
N GLY A 98 -13.02 -1.03 10.27
CA GLY A 98 -14.16 -0.79 9.40
C GLY A 98 -14.46 0.69 9.28
N ASP A 99 -15.73 1.04 9.40
CA ASP A 99 -16.24 2.41 9.41
C ASP A 99 -16.70 2.87 10.81
N ASP A 100 -16.35 2.13 11.87
CA ASP A 100 -16.67 2.47 13.27
C ASP A 100 -15.71 3.56 13.79
N PRO A 101 -16.17 4.81 14.02
CA PRO A 101 -15.29 5.90 14.45
C PRO A 101 -14.55 5.60 15.76
N ALA A 102 -15.18 4.89 16.70
CA ALA A 102 -14.56 4.56 17.98
C ALA A 102 -13.40 3.58 17.80
N ARG A 103 -13.53 2.62 16.88
CA ARG A 103 -12.43 1.70 16.54
C ARG A 103 -11.33 2.42 15.78
N ILE A 104 -11.65 3.32 14.86
CA ILE A 104 -10.66 4.13 14.14
C ILE A 104 -9.83 4.95 15.13
N ASP A 105 -10.48 5.63 16.08
CA ASP A 105 -9.82 6.42 17.13
C ASP A 105 -8.99 5.56 18.10
N ALA A 106 -9.35 4.27 18.27
CA ALA A 106 -8.63 3.34 19.15
C ALA A 106 -7.35 2.76 18.53
N LEU A 107 -7.20 2.79 17.20
CA LEU A 107 -5.99 2.28 16.54
C LEU A 107 -4.74 3.06 17.00
N PRO A 108 -3.57 2.40 17.16
CA PRO A 108 -3.32 0.97 16.97
C PRO A 108 -3.57 0.13 18.23
N ARG A 109 -4.14 0.70 19.30
CA ARG A 109 -4.30 0.06 20.61
C ARG A 109 -5.66 -0.63 20.73
N ILE A 110 -5.99 -1.49 19.77
CA ILE A 110 -7.25 -2.22 19.76
C ILE A 110 -7.13 -3.52 20.55
N ALA A 111 -8.01 -3.73 21.53
CA ALA A 111 -7.92 -4.86 22.46
C ALA A 111 -8.88 -6.01 22.11
N ASP A 112 -9.89 -5.76 21.28
CA ASP A 112 -11.00 -6.69 21.03
C ASP A 112 -11.39 -6.78 19.54
N GLY A 113 -12.29 -7.72 19.27
CA GLY A 113 -12.89 -7.93 17.95
C GLY A 113 -11.90 -8.43 16.90
N ARG A 114 -12.19 -8.11 15.64
CA ARG A 114 -11.35 -8.50 14.50
C ARG A 114 -10.06 -7.68 14.51
N ARG A 115 -8.94 -8.31 14.86
CA ARG A 115 -7.60 -7.71 14.86
C ARG A 115 -6.49 -8.65 14.41
N ARG A 116 -6.76 -9.95 14.30
CA ARG A 116 -5.75 -10.93 13.91
C ARG A 116 -5.56 -10.94 12.40
N VAL A 117 -4.31 -10.89 11.97
CA VAL A 117 -3.96 -11.18 10.58
C VAL A 117 -3.22 -12.49 10.52
N ILE A 118 -3.78 -13.45 9.79
CA ILE A 118 -3.13 -14.73 9.56
C ILE A 118 -1.99 -14.54 8.57
N VAL A 119 -0.80 -15.04 8.92
CA VAL A 119 0.37 -15.02 8.04
C VAL A 119 0.96 -16.41 8.00
N LEU A 120 1.17 -16.95 6.80
CA LEU A 120 1.87 -18.23 6.64
C LEU A 120 3.32 -18.05 7.09
N ALA A 121 3.88 -19.01 7.82
CA ALA A 121 5.24 -18.91 8.35
C ALA A 121 6.29 -18.71 7.24
N ALA A 122 6.11 -19.36 6.09
CA ALA A 122 6.93 -19.16 4.89
C ALA A 122 6.81 -17.76 4.26
N HIS A 123 5.75 -17.01 4.61
CA HIS A 123 5.45 -15.69 4.06
C HIS A 123 5.90 -14.53 4.97
N ARG A 124 6.43 -14.83 6.16
CA ARG A 124 6.96 -13.82 7.09
C ARG A 124 8.10 -13.04 6.44
N ASP A 125 8.10 -11.71 6.60
CA ASP A 125 9.24 -10.87 6.25
C ASP A 125 9.23 -9.53 7.03
N PRO A 126 10.27 -8.69 6.94
CA PRO A 126 10.36 -7.46 7.74
C PRO A 126 9.20 -6.47 7.57
N TYR A 127 8.41 -6.52 6.50
CA TYR A 127 7.24 -5.66 6.31
C TYR A 127 6.01 -6.13 7.09
N ASP A 128 6.08 -7.25 7.82
CA ASP A 128 5.05 -7.63 8.79
C ASP A 128 4.76 -6.51 9.79
N ARG A 129 5.78 -5.70 10.09
CA ARG A 129 5.68 -4.50 10.94
C ARG A 129 4.66 -3.49 10.43
N ALA A 130 4.37 -3.46 9.13
CA ALA A 130 3.35 -2.58 8.58
C ALA A 130 1.94 -2.95 9.11
N LEU A 131 1.68 -4.23 9.31
CA LEU A 131 0.41 -4.72 9.84
C LEU A 131 0.35 -4.50 11.36
N GLU A 132 1.43 -4.80 12.07
CA GLU A 132 1.56 -4.56 13.51
C GLU A 132 1.42 -3.06 13.83
N ALA A 133 1.96 -2.17 12.99
CA ALA A 133 1.81 -0.73 13.13
C ALA A 133 0.36 -0.25 13.04
N ALA A 134 -0.52 -0.99 12.35
CA ALA A 134 -1.96 -0.74 12.33
C ALA A 134 -2.68 -1.28 13.57
N GLY A 135 -2.00 -1.99 14.47
CA GLY A 135 -2.59 -2.65 15.64
C GLY A 135 -2.96 -4.11 15.42
N ALA A 136 -2.52 -4.74 14.33
CA ALA A 136 -2.79 -6.15 14.09
C ALA A 136 -1.99 -7.08 15.02
N GLU A 137 -2.64 -8.15 15.44
CA GLU A 137 -1.99 -9.30 16.07
C GLU A 137 -1.69 -10.36 15.00
N LEU A 138 -0.42 -10.73 14.81
CA LEU A 138 -0.06 -11.70 13.78
C LEU A 138 -0.30 -13.14 14.25
N ARG A 139 -1.21 -13.85 13.57
CA ARG A 139 -1.43 -15.28 13.78
C ARG A 139 -0.61 -16.07 12.76
N VAL A 140 0.56 -16.51 13.18
CA VAL A 140 1.45 -17.30 12.32
C VAL A 140 0.94 -18.73 12.20
N VAL A 141 0.94 -19.28 10.98
CA VAL A 141 0.46 -20.63 10.67
C VAL A 141 1.50 -21.42 9.88
N GLY A 142 1.69 -22.69 10.23
CA GLY A 142 2.66 -23.59 9.59
C GLY A 142 4.11 -23.34 10.01
N TYR A 143 5.03 -23.87 9.20
CA TYR A 143 6.48 -23.82 9.35
C TYR A 143 7.14 -22.98 8.24
N PRO A 144 8.40 -22.54 8.41
CA PRO A 144 9.09 -21.68 7.46
C PRO A 144 9.12 -22.17 6.00
N THR A 145 8.93 -23.48 5.77
CA THR A 145 8.95 -24.08 4.42
C THR A 145 7.73 -24.95 4.11
N THR A 146 6.82 -25.14 5.07
CA THR A 146 5.65 -26.02 4.89
C THR A 146 4.43 -25.43 5.60
N THR A 147 3.30 -25.34 4.91
CA THR A 147 2.01 -25.02 5.52
C THR A 147 0.93 -25.82 4.81
N HIS A 148 0.03 -26.45 5.55
CA HIS A 148 -1.12 -27.16 4.98
C HIS A 148 -2.38 -26.28 5.03
N LEU A 149 -3.25 -26.40 4.02
CA LEU A 149 -4.49 -25.63 3.95
C LEU A 149 -5.36 -25.79 5.22
N GLY A 150 -5.46 -27.01 5.75
CA GLY A 150 -6.23 -27.27 6.98
C GLY A 150 -5.69 -26.55 8.22
N GLU A 151 -4.42 -26.16 8.25
CA GLU A 151 -3.88 -25.31 9.32
C GLU A 151 -4.38 -23.87 9.20
N VAL A 152 -4.49 -23.36 7.96
CA VAL A 152 -5.07 -22.04 7.67
C VAL A 152 -6.55 -22.03 8.02
N GLU A 153 -7.31 -23.03 7.60
CA GLU A 153 -8.75 -23.16 7.88
C GLU A 153 -9.06 -23.17 9.39
N ARG A 154 -8.27 -23.89 10.19
CA ARG A 154 -8.43 -23.94 11.65
C ARG A 154 -7.99 -22.65 12.35
N ALA A 155 -7.13 -21.85 11.71
CA ALA A 155 -6.66 -20.60 12.28
C ALA A 155 -7.66 -19.45 12.08
N ILE A 156 -8.60 -19.56 11.13
CA ILE A 156 -9.62 -18.54 10.90
C ILE A 156 -10.72 -18.63 11.96
N ASP A 157 -10.84 -17.58 12.76
CA ASP A 157 -11.76 -17.42 13.88
C ASP A 157 -12.51 -16.07 13.83
N ALA A 158 -13.31 -15.78 14.86
CA ALA A 158 -14.09 -14.54 14.96
C ALA A 158 -13.22 -13.28 15.14
N GLU A 159 -11.97 -13.42 15.58
CA GLU A 159 -11.01 -12.32 15.77
C GLU A 159 -10.15 -12.09 14.51
N THR A 160 -10.34 -12.89 13.46
CA THR A 160 -9.59 -12.79 12.21
C THR A 160 -10.10 -11.63 11.36
N ALA A 161 -9.24 -10.64 11.13
CA ALA A 161 -9.49 -9.48 10.27
C ALA A 161 -9.11 -9.76 8.80
N ALA A 162 -8.03 -10.50 8.57
CA ALA A 162 -7.52 -10.78 7.22
C ALA A 162 -6.59 -11.99 7.17
N VAL A 163 -6.31 -12.46 5.96
CA VAL A 163 -5.14 -13.31 5.67
C VAL A 163 -4.16 -12.54 4.79
N LEU A 164 -2.89 -12.48 5.17
CA LEU A 164 -1.82 -11.94 4.33
C LEU A 164 -1.20 -13.06 3.48
N TYR A 165 -1.17 -12.86 2.17
CA TYR A 165 -0.51 -13.75 1.22
C TYR A 165 0.67 -13.05 0.54
N ARG A 166 1.86 -13.68 0.54
CA ARG A 166 3.05 -13.14 -0.13
C ARG A 166 3.51 -14.08 -1.22
N LEU A 167 3.79 -13.49 -2.36
CA LEU A 167 4.08 -14.24 -3.59
C LEU A 167 5.54 -14.68 -3.65
N GLY A 168 5.81 -15.68 -4.49
CA GLY A 168 7.18 -16.13 -4.81
C GLY A 168 7.96 -16.67 -3.62
N ARG A 169 7.27 -17.19 -2.59
CA ARG A 169 7.91 -17.81 -1.43
C ARG A 169 8.20 -19.30 -1.72
N PRO A 170 9.41 -19.80 -1.45
CA PRO A 170 9.74 -21.21 -1.65
C PRO A 170 9.05 -22.09 -0.60
N GLY A 171 8.99 -23.39 -0.87
CA GLY A 171 8.42 -24.38 0.05
C GLY A 171 7.06 -24.90 -0.39
N ASN A 172 6.46 -25.73 0.46
CA ASN A 172 5.18 -26.37 0.24
C ASN A 172 4.08 -25.65 1.02
N HIS A 173 3.37 -24.72 0.39
CA HIS A 173 2.28 -23.97 1.01
C HIS A 173 1.06 -23.94 0.07
N PRO A 174 -0.16 -23.71 0.61
CA PRO A 174 -1.37 -23.69 -0.21
C PRO A 174 -1.31 -22.57 -1.26
N SER A 175 -1.89 -22.83 -2.43
CA SER A 175 -2.05 -21.83 -3.47
C SER A 175 -2.90 -20.65 -3.00
N LEU A 176 -2.72 -19.49 -3.63
CA LEU A 176 -3.54 -18.30 -3.38
C LEU A 176 -5.03 -18.62 -3.53
N ALA A 177 -5.44 -19.23 -4.66
CA ALA A 177 -6.82 -19.66 -4.86
C ALA A 177 -7.39 -20.54 -3.74
N ALA A 178 -6.60 -21.45 -3.17
CA ALA A 178 -7.05 -22.31 -2.07
C ALA A 178 -7.24 -21.51 -0.77
N VAL A 179 -6.29 -20.61 -0.45
CA VAL A 179 -6.38 -19.73 0.72
C VAL A 179 -7.57 -18.76 0.58
N CYS A 180 -7.76 -18.14 -0.59
CA CYS A 180 -8.88 -17.25 -0.86
C CYS A 180 -10.22 -17.96 -0.71
N ARG A 181 -10.35 -19.19 -1.19
CA ARG A 181 -11.58 -19.99 -1.02
C ARG A 181 -11.89 -20.24 0.46
N ALA A 182 -10.91 -20.75 1.21
CA ALA A 182 -11.07 -21.04 2.63
C ALA A 182 -11.39 -19.78 3.45
N ALA A 183 -10.79 -18.64 3.11
CA ALA A 183 -11.06 -17.35 3.77
C ALA A 183 -12.46 -16.81 3.42
N ALA A 184 -12.88 -16.93 2.14
CA ALA A 184 -14.18 -16.48 1.66
C ALA A 184 -15.34 -17.22 2.32
N GLU A 185 -15.22 -18.53 2.59
CA GLU A 185 -16.23 -19.33 3.32
C GLU A 185 -16.54 -18.76 4.71
N ARG A 186 -15.63 -17.96 5.29
CA ARG A 186 -15.78 -17.31 6.60
C ARG A 186 -15.89 -15.79 6.52
N GLY A 187 -16.01 -15.23 5.31
CA GLY A 187 -16.10 -13.78 5.09
C GLY A 187 -14.82 -13.02 5.46
N VAL A 188 -13.66 -13.66 5.42
CA VAL A 188 -12.37 -13.05 5.73
C VAL A 188 -11.67 -12.63 4.43
N PRO A 189 -11.26 -11.36 4.28
CA PRO A 189 -10.56 -10.90 3.10
C PRO A 189 -9.09 -11.37 3.06
N VAL A 190 -8.61 -11.65 1.85
CA VAL A 190 -7.19 -11.94 1.60
C VAL A 190 -6.52 -10.70 1.02
N VAL A 191 -5.42 -10.27 1.66
CA VAL A 191 -4.57 -9.15 1.24
C VAL A 191 -3.27 -9.71 0.67
N ILE A 192 -2.88 -9.25 -0.50
CA ILE A 192 -1.61 -9.62 -1.14
C ILE A 192 -0.59 -8.50 -0.96
N ASP A 193 0.61 -8.85 -0.51
CA ASP A 193 1.79 -8.02 -0.74
C ASP A 193 2.36 -8.31 -2.13
N GLY A 194 1.98 -7.46 -3.08
CA GLY A 194 2.36 -7.53 -4.49
C GLY A 194 3.47 -6.55 -4.86
N ALA A 195 4.17 -5.95 -3.88
CA ALA A 195 5.04 -4.79 -4.09
C ALA A 195 6.06 -4.94 -5.24
N LEU A 196 6.54 -6.16 -5.50
CA LEU A 196 7.53 -6.47 -6.54
C LEU A 196 6.97 -7.34 -7.69
N TYR A 197 5.74 -7.83 -7.62
CA TYR A 197 5.31 -8.97 -8.43
C TYR A 197 4.23 -8.64 -9.48
N ALA A 198 3.65 -7.44 -9.43
CA ALA A 198 2.46 -7.14 -10.23
C ALA A 198 2.72 -7.04 -11.73
N PRO A 199 3.74 -6.34 -12.25
CA PRO A 199 4.05 -6.42 -13.67
C PRO A 199 4.60 -7.80 -14.08
N PRO A 200 4.14 -8.40 -15.19
CA PRO A 200 3.11 -7.89 -16.11
C PRO A 200 1.70 -7.92 -15.49
N LEU A 201 0.85 -6.93 -15.82
CA LEU A 201 -0.47 -6.71 -15.19
C LEU A 201 -1.41 -7.93 -15.18
N GLU A 202 -1.17 -8.93 -16.04
CA GLU A 202 -1.88 -10.20 -16.01
C GLU A 202 -1.71 -10.94 -14.69
N ASN A 203 -0.56 -10.82 -14.01
CA ASN A 203 -0.37 -11.37 -12.66
C ASN A 203 -1.38 -10.78 -11.68
N LEU A 204 -1.52 -9.45 -11.67
CA LEU A 204 -2.48 -8.74 -10.81
C LEU A 204 -3.92 -9.21 -11.09
N ARG A 205 -4.30 -9.29 -12.37
CA ARG A 205 -5.63 -9.74 -12.79
C ARG A 205 -5.89 -11.20 -12.42
N ALA A 206 -4.88 -12.06 -12.51
CA ALA A 206 -4.97 -13.44 -12.05
C ALA A 206 -5.26 -13.51 -10.55
N TRP A 207 -4.59 -12.73 -9.72
CA TRP A 207 -4.83 -12.73 -8.26
C TRP A 207 -6.24 -12.31 -7.88
N PHE A 208 -6.82 -11.33 -8.58
CA PHE A 208 -8.22 -10.97 -8.39
C PHE A 208 -9.18 -12.09 -8.82
N ARG A 209 -8.92 -12.75 -9.96
CA ARG A 209 -9.70 -13.95 -10.37
C ARG A 209 -9.59 -15.09 -9.37
N GLU A 210 -8.47 -15.23 -8.68
CA GLU A 210 -8.27 -16.21 -7.62
C GLU A 210 -8.92 -15.83 -6.29
N GLY A 211 -9.49 -14.61 -6.18
CA GLY A 211 -10.29 -14.17 -5.03
C GLY A 211 -9.58 -13.23 -4.06
N ALA A 212 -8.43 -12.66 -4.43
CA ALA A 212 -7.78 -11.63 -3.62
C ALA A 212 -8.71 -10.42 -3.40
N SER A 213 -8.82 -9.95 -2.16
CA SER A 213 -9.68 -8.81 -1.82
C SER A 213 -8.98 -7.46 -2.01
N LEU A 214 -7.70 -7.41 -1.66
CA LEU A 214 -6.84 -6.23 -1.78
C LEU A 214 -5.42 -6.63 -2.18
N VAL A 215 -4.74 -5.78 -2.95
CA VAL A 215 -3.35 -5.95 -3.36
C VAL A 215 -2.59 -4.66 -3.13
N ALA A 216 -1.53 -4.73 -2.32
CA ALA A 216 -0.60 -3.63 -2.07
C ALA A 216 0.57 -3.67 -3.05
N LEU A 217 0.78 -2.58 -3.78
CA LEU A 217 1.78 -2.44 -4.83
C LEU A 217 2.72 -1.26 -4.54
N SER A 218 3.93 -1.31 -5.09
CA SER A 218 4.88 -0.20 -5.03
C SER A 218 4.89 0.54 -6.35
N GLY A 219 4.54 1.83 -6.34
CA GLY A 219 4.56 2.68 -7.53
C GLY A 219 5.98 2.95 -8.04
N GLY A 220 6.92 3.14 -7.10
CA GLY A 220 8.34 3.38 -7.40
C GLY A 220 9.15 2.23 -8.00
N LYS A 221 8.60 1.00 -8.00
CA LYS A 221 9.31 -0.19 -8.44
C LYS A 221 9.05 -0.46 -9.92
N HIS A 222 8.35 -1.56 -10.23
CA HIS A 222 8.11 -1.95 -11.61
C HIS A 222 7.10 -1.05 -12.34
N PHE A 223 6.36 -0.22 -11.61
CA PHE A 223 5.53 0.85 -12.20
C PHE A 223 6.30 2.13 -12.52
N ARG A 224 7.55 2.26 -12.05
CA ARG A 224 8.49 3.35 -12.37
C ARG A 224 7.97 4.77 -12.07
N GLY A 225 6.97 4.89 -11.19
CA GLY A 225 6.53 6.16 -10.63
C GLY A 225 7.48 6.69 -9.54
N PRO A 226 7.09 7.74 -8.81
CA PRO A 226 7.87 8.28 -7.70
C PRO A 226 8.17 7.21 -6.64
N GLN A 227 9.38 7.19 -6.08
CA GLN A 227 9.78 6.14 -5.13
C GLN A 227 8.89 6.07 -3.88
N ALA A 228 8.46 7.23 -3.37
CA ALA A 228 7.55 7.36 -2.24
C ALA A 228 6.07 7.28 -2.67
N SER A 229 5.74 6.31 -3.53
CA SER A 229 4.37 6.03 -3.97
C SER A 229 4.05 4.54 -3.94
N GLY A 230 2.79 4.23 -3.69
CA GLY A 230 2.21 2.90 -3.66
C GLY A 230 0.78 2.93 -4.20
N ILE A 231 0.25 1.74 -4.48
CA ILE A 231 -1.14 1.56 -4.91
C ILE A 231 -1.73 0.47 -4.04
N LEU A 232 -2.86 0.75 -3.41
CA LEU A 232 -3.72 -0.27 -2.86
C LEU A 232 -4.91 -0.43 -3.81
N CYS A 233 -5.14 -1.62 -4.34
CA CYS A 233 -6.23 -1.86 -5.29
C CYS A 233 -6.99 -3.15 -4.98
N GLY A 234 -8.25 -3.22 -5.38
CA GLY A 234 -9.11 -4.37 -5.14
C GLY A 234 -10.56 -3.93 -4.98
N ARG A 235 -11.28 -4.58 -4.06
CA ARG A 235 -12.71 -4.37 -3.84
C ARG A 235 -13.04 -2.92 -3.44
N ALA A 236 -14.03 -2.33 -4.11
CA ALA A 236 -14.41 -0.93 -3.89
C ALA A 236 -14.90 -0.62 -2.47
N ASP A 237 -15.62 -1.54 -1.83
CA ASP A 237 -16.11 -1.37 -0.46
C ASP A 237 -14.96 -1.29 0.55
N LEU A 238 -13.90 -2.08 0.36
CA LEU A 238 -12.71 -2.05 1.22
C LEU A 238 -11.82 -0.83 0.96
N ILE A 239 -11.71 -0.39 -0.30
CA ILE A 239 -10.98 0.83 -0.64
C ILE A 239 -11.65 2.08 -0.04
N ALA A 240 -12.98 2.13 0.03
CA ALA A 240 -13.68 3.23 0.68
C ALA A 240 -13.31 3.37 2.16
N LEU A 241 -13.11 2.25 2.87
CA LEU A 241 -12.68 2.24 4.27
C LEU A 241 -11.25 2.77 4.46
N VAL A 242 -10.37 2.55 3.47
CA VAL A 242 -8.99 3.05 3.49
C VAL A 242 -8.95 4.58 3.49
N ALA A 243 -9.86 5.23 2.77
CA ALA A 243 -9.96 6.69 2.77
C ALA A 243 -10.21 7.24 4.18
N LEU A 244 -11.07 6.58 4.97
CA LEU A 244 -11.35 6.97 6.37
C LEU A 244 -10.12 6.90 7.28
N GLN A 245 -9.13 6.07 6.92
CA GLN A 245 -7.89 5.94 7.68
C GLN A 245 -6.84 6.98 7.31
N HIS A 246 -6.89 7.52 6.09
CA HIS A 246 -5.79 8.28 5.50
C HIS A 246 -6.10 9.76 5.26
N GLN A 247 -7.36 10.08 4.92
CA GLN A 247 -7.77 11.44 4.60
C GLN A 247 -7.60 12.38 5.79
N ASP A 248 -7.37 13.65 5.48
CA ASP A 248 -7.25 14.70 6.47
C ASP A 248 -8.64 15.06 7.00
N MET A 249 -8.88 14.73 8.26
CA MET A 249 -10.16 14.98 8.93
C MET A 249 -10.16 16.31 9.72
N ASP A 250 -9.12 17.14 9.57
CA ASP A 250 -9.06 18.52 10.11
C ASP A 250 -10.01 19.48 9.35
N GLU A 251 -11.13 18.98 8.86
CA GLU A 251 -12.21 19.76 8.28
C GLU A 251 -13.22 20.11 9.37
N ARG A 252 -13.32 21.41 9.69
CA ARG A 252 -14.28 21.95 10.66
C ARG A 252 -15.67 22.01 10.04
N GLU A 253 -16.72 22.08 10.85
CA GLU A 253 -18.10 22.20 10.36
C GLU A 253 -18.27 23.34 9.36
N GLU A 254 -17.51 24.43 9.51
CA GLU A 254 -17.53 25.59 8.60
C GLU A 254 -16.80 25.36 7.27
N THR A 255 -15.94 24.34 7.18
CA THR A 255 -15.16 23.99 5.98
C THR A 255 -15.85 22.94 5.10
N TRP A 256 -16.82 22.19 5.64
CA TRP A 256 -17.65 21.27 4.89
C TRP A 256 -18.73 22.02 4.12
N ALA A 257 -18.69 21.98 2.78
CA ALA A 257 -19.80 22.49 1.98
C ALA A 257 -21.09 21.70 2.27
N GLU A 258 -22.23 22.38 2.35
CA GLU A 258 -23.55 21.84 2.73
C GLU A 258 -24.00 20.56 1.97
N GLY A 259 -23.38 20.25 0.83
CA GLY A 259 -23.67 19.07 0.01
C GLY A 259 -22.90 17.78 0.35
N ALA A 260 -21.89 17.84 1.24
CA ALA A 260 -21.08 16.68 1.64
C ALA A 260 -21.57 16.00 2.93
N ARG A 261 -22.82 16.25 3.33
CA ARG A 261 -23.49 15.52 4.41
C ARG A 261 -23.70 14.07 3.99
N SER A 262 -22.66 13.25 4.10
CA SER A 262 -22.88 11.81 4.25
C SER A 262 -23.71 11.64 5.52
N ALA A 263 -24.77 10.85 5.46
CA ALA A 263 -25.74 10.63 6.55
C ALA A 263 -25.15 9.88 7.76
N ARG A 264 -23.85 10.01 8.02
CA ARG A 264 -23.09 9.27 9.02
C ARG A 264 -22.81 10.14 10.25
N PRO A 265 -22.75 9.52 11.46
CA PRO A 265 -22.44 10.21 12.71
C PRO A 265 -21.05 10.86 12.68
N THR A 266 -20.76 11.67 13.70
CA THR A 266 -19.49 12.39 13.92
C THR A 266 -18.28 11.66 13.32
N PRO A 267 -17.55 12.28 12.37
CA PRO A 267 -16.38 11.65 11.76
C PRO A 267 -15.32 11.31 12.82
N PRO A 268 -14.50 10.26 12.61
CA PRO A 268 -13.36 9.97 13.49
C PRO A 268 -12.39 11.16 13.50
N ARG A 269 -11.55 11.27 14.55
CA ARG A 269 -10.63 12.39 14.68
C ARG A 269 -9.63 12.45 13.54
N HIS A 270 -8.82 11.42 13.41
CA HIS A 270 -7.88 11.15 12.34
C HIS A 270 -7.55 9.67 12.40
N GLY A 271 -7.59 9.01 11.25
CA GLY A 271 -7.09 7.64 11.18
C GLY A 271 -5.57 7.60 11.38
N ILE A 272 -5.07 6.41 11.76
CA ILE A 272 -3.63 6.16 11.94
C ILE A 272 -2.82 6.40 10.66
N GLY A 273 -3.48 6.37 9.51
CA GLY A 273 -2.93 6.63 8.19
C GLY A 273 -2.46 8.07 7.96
N ARG A 274 -2.82 9.03 8.83
CA ARG A 274 -2.44 10.44 8.61
C ARG A 274 -0.92 10.65 8.54
N ALA A 275 -0.13 9.84 9.25
CA ALA A 275 1.33 9.83 9.19
C ALA A 275 1.90 9.30 7.85
N MET A 276 1.05 8.71 7.00
CA MET A 276 1.39 8.09 5.71
C MET A 276 0.94 8.95 4.52
N LYS A 277 0.74 10.26 4.73
CA LYS A 277 0.31 11.23 3.72
C LYS A 277 1.04 11.04 2.39
N VAL A 278 0.28 11.07 1.31
CA VAL A 278 0.82 11.21 -0.05
C VAL A 278 0.56 12.63 -0.58
N GLY A 279 1.55 13.21 -1.24
CA GLY A 279 1.45 14.53 -1.85
C GLY A 279 0.86 14.48 -3.25
N ARG A 280 0.33 15.62 -3.71
CA ARG A 280 -0.25 15.75 -5.06
C ARG A 280 0.77 15.47 -6.15
N GLU A 281 2.04 15.76 -5.89
CA GLU A 281 3.14 15.45 -6.79
C GLU A 281 3.39 13.95 -6.92
N GLN A 282 3.33 13.17 -5.82
CA GLN A 282 3.48 11.71 -5.95
C GLN A 282 2.28 11.08 -6.66
N ILE A 283 1.06 11.57 -6.42
CA ILE A 283 -0.13 11.12 -7.16
C ILE A 283 0.00 11.44 -8.65
N ALA A 284 0.34 12.68 -9.01
CA ALA A 284 0.49 13.08 -10.40
C ALA A 284 1.61 12.34 -11.12
N GLY A 285 2.76 12.16 -10.46
CA GLY A 285 3.88 11.41 -11.01
C GLY A 285 3.59 9.92 -11.17
N LEU A 286 2.71 9.34 -10.35
CA LEU A 286 2.30 7.94 -10.51
C LEU A 286 1.32 7.73 -11.68
N LEU A 287 0.52 8.75 -12.00
CA LEU A 287 -0.44 8.72 -13.10
C LEU A 287 0.20 8.93 -14.48
N ALA A 288 1.31 9.66 -14.54
CA ALA A 288 2.04 9.99 -15.77
C ALA A 288 2.86 8.81 -16.29
#